data_AF-A0A9Q4KRP0-F1
#
_entry.id   AF-A0A9Q4KRP0-F1
#
_cell.length_a   1.000
_cell.length_b   1.000
_cell.length_c   1.000
_cell.angle_alpha   90.00
_cell.angle_beta   90.00
_cell.angle_gamma   90.00
#
_symmetry.space_group_name_H-M   'P 1'
#
loop_
_entity.id
_entity.type
_entity.pdbx_description
1 polymer ?
#
loop_
_entity_poly.entity_id
_entity_poly.type
_entity_poly.pdbx_seq_one_letter_code
_entity_poly.pdbx_strand_id
1 'polypeptide(L)' 'MVSITVKPETRDSLKAIGNKGDTYNDIVDMLLRYYCIQKLNKKVEDILENEEFVPLDWEKV' A
#
# COMPACT_ATOMS: atom_id res chain seq x y z
N MET A 1 -10.21 21.17 1.42
CA MET A 1 -10.86 20.08 0.66
C MET A 1 -10.11 19.95 -0.65
N VAL A 2 -9.33 18.88 -0.83
CA VAL A 2 -8.65 18.60 -2.10
C VAL A 2 -9.63 17.81 -2.96
N SER A 3 -9.86 18.25 -4.19
CA SER A 3 -10.71 17.55 -5.13
C SER A 3 -9.83 16.81 -6.14
N ILE A 4 -10.11 15.53 -6.33
CA ILE A 4 -9.50 14.70 -7.35
C ILE A 4 -10.59 14.27 -8.33
N THR A 5 -10.40 14.62 -9.59
CA THR A 5 -11.29 14.17 -10.67
C THR A 5 -10.94 12.73 -11.01
N VAL A 6 -11.94 11.85 -10.96
CA VAL A 6 -11.81 10.44 -11.34
C VAL A 6 -12.77 10.13 -12.48
N LYS A 7 -12.42 9.13 -13.29
CA LYS A 7 -13.33 8.65 -14.34
C LYS A 7 -14.53 7.93 -13.70
N PRO A 8 -15.69 7.85 -14.38
CA PRO A 8 -16.87 7.15 -13.86
C PRO A 8 -16.57 5.71 -13.44
N GLU A 9 -15.74 5.00 -14.20
CA GLU A 9 -15.39 3.61 -13.92
C GLU A 9 -14.57 3.51 -12.62
N THR A 10 -13.63 4.42 -12.40
CA THR A 10 -12.86 4.49 -11.16
C THR A 10 -13.75 4.81 -9.96
N ARG A 11 -14.72 5.72 -10.12
CA ARG A 11 -15.69 6.03 -9.07
C ARG A 11 -16.51 4.79 -8.70
N ASP A 12 -16.92 4.01 -9.69
CA ASP A 12 -17.74 2.82 -9.44
C ASP A 12 -16.90 1.70 -8.80
N SER A 13 -15.62 1.56 -9.16
CA SER A 13 -14.68 0.69 -8.44
C SER A 13 -14.49 1.11 -6.97
N LEU A 14 -14.36 2.41 -6.69
CA LEU A 14 -14.24 2.90 -5.31
C LEU A 14 -15.49 2.55 -4.48
N LYS A 15 -16.69 2.67 -5.06
CA LYS A 15 -17.94 2.26 -4.39
C LYS A 15 -18.00 0.77 -4.09
N ALA A 16 -17.44 -0.07 -4.96
CA ALA A 16 -17.41 -1.52 -4.75
C ALA A 16 -16.44 -1.93 -3.62
N ILE A 17 -15.44 -1.09 -3.34
CA ILE A 17 -14.44 -1.31 -2.28
C ILE A 17 -14.94 -0.80 -0.92
N GLY A 18 -15.59 0.36 -0.90
CA GLY A 18 -16.05 0.99 0.35
C GLY A 18 -17.27 0.31 0.98
N ASN A 19 -17.45 0.57 2.27
CA ASN A 19 -18.62 0.11 3.03
C ASN A 19 -19.71 1.19 3.09
N LYS A 20 -20.92 0.77 3.51
CA LYS A 20 -22.02 1.71 3.75
C LYS A 20 -21.62 2.71 4.84
N GLY A 21 -21.54 3.98 4.48
CA GLY A 21 -21.18 5.08 5.38
C GLY A 21 -19.78 5.66 5.13
N ASP A 22 -18.94 4.97 4.37
CA ASP A 22 -17.62 5.48 4.01
C ASP A 22 -17.72 6.63 2.99
N THR A 23 -16.91 7.66 3.17
CA THR A 23 -16.68 8.68 2.16
C THR A 23 -15.62 8.23 1.16
N TYR A 24 -15.55 8.88 -0.02
CA TYR A 24 -14.48 8.59 -0.97
C TYR A 24 -13.08 8.85 -0.38
N ASN A 25 -12.95 9.81 0.53
CA ASN A 25 -11.68 10.07 1.20
C ASN A 25 -11.28 8.90 2.11
N ASP A 26 -12.24 8.33 2.85
CA ASP A 26 -11.97 7.17 3.72
C ASP A 26 -11.49 5.98 2.90
N ILE A 27 -12.12 5.73 1.76
CA ILE A 27 -11.76 4.65 0.83
C ILE A 27 -10.36 4.89 0.25
N VAL A 28 -10.07 6.12 -0.18
CA VAL A 28 -8.75 6.48 -0.73
C VAL A 28 -7.66 6.34 0.33
N ASP A 29 -7.88 6.83 1.54
CA ASP A 29 -6.91 6.72 2.65
C ASP A 29 -6.65 5.26 3.02
N MET A 30 -7.69 4.42 3.05
CA MET A 30 -7.54 2.98 3.25
C MET A 30 -6.67 2.34 2.16
N LEU A 31 -6.94 2.64 0.88
CA LEU A 31 -6.19 2.11 -0.25
C LEU A 31 -4.73 2.58 -0.24
N LEU A 32 -4.47 3.84 0.11
CA LEU A 32 -3.12 4.38 0.23
C LEU A 32 -2.33 3.66 1.33
N ARG A 33 -2.94 3.43 2.50
CA ARG A 33 -2.32 2.67 3.59
C ARG A 33 -2.02 1.23 3.16
N TYR A 34 -2.99 0.57 2.54
CA TYR A 34 -2.82 -0.79 2.01
C TYR A 34 -1.66 -0.85 1.01
N TYR A 35 -1.60 0.07 0.05
CA TYR A 35 -0.52 0.14 -0.92
C TYR A 35 0.85 0.34 -0.27
N CYS A 36 0.97 1.25 0.70
CA CYS A 36 2.22 1.50 1.41
C CYS A 36 2.72 0.24 2.13
N ILE A 37 1.82 -0.51 2.77
CA ILE A 37 2.14 -1.78 3.45
C ILE A 37 2.60 -2.82 2.43
N GLN A 38 1.81 -3.04 1.38
CA GLN A 38 2.14 -4.06 0.37
C GLN A 38 3.44 -3.75 -0.38
N LYS A 39 3.73 -2.48 -0.63
CA LYS A 39 5.00 -2.06 -1.24
C LYS A 39 6.21 -2.40 -0.34
N LEU A 40 6.07 -2.22 0.97
CA LEU A 40 7.09 -2.60 1.94
C LEU A 40 7.26 -4.11 2.03
N ASN A 41 6.14 -4.83 2.13
CA ASN A 41 6.14 -6.29 2.18
C ASN A 41 6.81 -6.90 0.95
N LYS A 42 6.49 -6.41 -0.25
CA LYS A 42 7.12 -6.87 -1.48
C LYS A 42 8.65 -6.73 -1.44
N LYS A 43 9.15 -5.62 -0.92
CA LYS A 43 10.61 -5.44 -0.79
C LYS A 43 11.22 -6.44 0.18
N VAL A 44 10.54 -6.71 1.30
CA VAL A 44 10.99 -7.70 2.27
C VAL A 44 10.97 -9.10 1.67
N GLU A 45 9.90 -9.47 0.96
CA GLU A 45 9.78 -10.74 0.25
C GLU A 45 10.91 -10.89 -0.79
N ASP A 46 11.14 -9.85 -1.61
CA ASP A 46 12.21 -9.87 -2.61
C ASP A 46 13.60 -10.10 -1.95
N ILE A 47 13.87 -9.50 -0.77
CA ILE A 47 15.10 -9.74 0.00
C ILE A 47 15.16 -11.18 0.51
N LEU A 48 14.10 -11.67 1.13
CA LEU A 48 14.04 -13.03 1.70
C LEU A 48 14.20 -14.12 0.63
N GLU A 49 13.72 -13.88 -0.58
CA GLU A 49 13.81 -14.84 -1.69
C GLU A 49 15.16 -14.82 -2.41
N ASN A 50 15.77 -13.64 -2.56
CA ASN A 50 16.90 -13.47 -3.49
C ASN A 50 18.23 -13.13 -2.82
N GLU A 51 18.24 -12.63 -1.58
CA GLU A 51 19.48 -12.26 -0.90
C GLU A 51 19.95 -13.38 0.04
N GLU A 52 21.25 -13.71 -0.03
CA GLU A 52 21.87 -14.62 0.93
C GLU A 52 22.03 -13.91 2.28
N PHE A 53 21.60 -14.56 3.37
CA PHE A 53 21.77 -14.00 4.70
C PHE A 53 23.25 -13.87 5.07
N VAL A 54 23.72 -12.64 5.26
CA VAL A 54 25.06 -12.34 5.77
C VAL A 54 24.95 -11.92 7.24
N PRO A 55 25.50 -12.69 8.20
CA PRO A 55 25.52 -12.30 9.60
C PRO A 55 26.23 -10.95 9.78
N LEU A 56 25.65 -10.07 10.60
CA LEU A 56 26.28 -8.81 10.95
C LEU A 56 27.52 -9.05 11.83
N ASP A 57 28.68 -8.62 11.34
CA ASP A 57 29.94 -8.68 12.06
C ASP A 57 30.15 -7.40 12.89
N TRP A 58 29.84 -7.48 14.19
CA TRP A 58 29.90 -6.34 15.12
C TRP A 58 31.32 -5.82 15.37
N GLU A 59 32.37 -6.55 15.00
CA GLU A 59 33.76 -6.11 15.15
C GLU A 59 34.22 -5.22 13.98
N LYS A 60 33.43 -5.14 12.90
CA LYS A 60 33.75 -4.38 11.67
C LYS A 60 32.86 -3.15 11.44
N VAL A 61 31.96 -2.83 12.37
CA VAL A 61 31.00 -1.71 12.29
C VAL A 61 31.43 -0.55 13.18
#